data_AF-A0A3D3G0M5-F1
#
_entry.id   AF-A0A3D3G0M5-F1
#
_cell.length_a   1.000
_cell.length_b   1.000
_cell.length_c   1.000
_cell.angle_alpha   90.00
_cell.angle_beta   90.00
_cell.angle_gamma   90.00
#
_symmetry.space_group_name_H-M   'P 1'
#
loop_
_entity.id
_entity.type
_entity.pdbx_description
1 polymer ?
#
loop_
_entity_poly.entity_id
_entity_poly.type
_entity_poly.pdbx_seq_one_letter_code
_entity_poly.pdbx_strand_id
1 'polypeptide(L)'
;VDEISLHQAIVAFYSDFTLMTTALRPHGLSYLSPSLQCASLDHAIYFHRPLRADEWMLYDMEATVSASSRGLNFGRMWQNGQLVCSTVQEGLMRLREIETQ
;
A
#
# COMPACT_ATOMS: atom_id res chain seq x y z
N VAL A 1 9.47 -24.21 4.67
CA VAL A 1 9.42 -22.73 4.73
C VAL A 1 10.10 -22.11 3.50
N ASP A 2 10.13 -22.81 2.36
CA ASP A 2 10.77 -22.34 1.12
C ASP A 2 9.78 -22.34 -0.07
N GLU A 3 8.47 -22.38 0.21
CA GLU A 3 7.50 -22.34 -0.87
C GLU A 3 7.34 -20.91 -1.39
N ILE A 4 7.49 -20.74 -2.71
CA ILE A 4 7.32 -19.46 -3.41
C ILE A 4 5.96 -18.84 -3.07
N SER A 5 4.90 -19.66 -3.01
CA SER A 5 3.54 -19.27 -2.67
C SER A 5 3.45 -18.61 -1.29
N LEU A 6 4.17 -19.14 -0.29
CA LEU A 6 4.16 -18.59 1.06
C LEU A 6 4.84 -17.21 1.10
N HIS A 7 6.01 -17.07 0.46
CA HIS A 7 6.68 -15.78 0.38
C HIS A 7 5.85 -14.74 -0.39
N GLN A 8 5.21 -15.14 -1.49
CA GLN A 8 4.30 -14.27 -2.25
C GLN A 8 3.07 -13.89 -1.43
N ALA A 9 2.49 -14.81 -0.64
CA ALA A 9 1.35 -14.51 0.22
C ALA A 9 1.71 -13.53 1.34
N ILE A 10 2.89 -13.69 1.97
CA ILE A 10 3.40 -12.76 2.98
C ILE A 10 3.63 -11.37 2.36
N VAL A 11 4.26 -11.30 1.19
CA VAL A 11 4.46 -10.03 0.48
C VAL A 11 3.12 -9.42 0.07
N ALA A 12 2.16 -10.21 -0.40
CA ALA A 12 0.83 -9.73 -0.75
C ALA A 12 0.14 -9.11 0.47
N PHE A 13 0.15 -9.80 1.61
CA PHE A 13 -0.36 -9.27 2.88
C PHE A 13 0.33 -7.96 3.27
N TYR A 14 1.66 -7.91 3.24
CA TYR A 14 2.41 -6.72 3.65
C TYR A 14 2.22 -5.54 2.69
N SER A 15 2.06 -5.82 1.39
CA SER A 15 1.95 -4.80 0.34
C SER A 15 0.73 -3.88 0.51
N ASP A 16 -0.34 -4.38 1.14
CA ASP A 16 -1.60 -3.67 1.37
C ASP A 16 -1.60 -2.88 2.70
N PHE A 17 -0.67 -3.17 3.60
CA PHE A 17 -0.71 -2.63 4.97
C PHE A 17 -0.43 -1.12 5.04
N THR A 18 0.44 -0.61 4.18
CA THR A 18 0.91 0.79 4.24
C THR A 18 0.76 1.58 2.95
N LEU A 19 0.45 0.93 1.82
CA LEU A 19 0.50 1.56 0.50
C LEU A 19 -0.45 2.76 0.39
N MET A 20 -1.71 2.61 0.80
CA MET A 20 -2.71 3.70 0.85
C MET A 20 -2.27 4.91 1.69
N THR A 21 -1.41 4.72 2.70
CA THR A 21 -0.94 5.84 3.54
C THR A 21 -0.09 6.85 2.76
N THR A 22 0.47 6.44 1.61
CA THR A 22 1.28 7.32 0.76
C THR A 22 0.48 8.50 0.24
N ALA A 23 -0.74 8.28 -0.24
CA ALA A 23 -1.64 9.35 -0.67
C ALA A 23 -2.16 10.21 0.50
N LEU A 24 -2.16 9.72 1.74
CA LEU A 24 -2.57 10.49 2.93
C LEU A 24 -1.49 11.47 3.41
N ARG A 25 -0.21 11.17 3.20
CA ARG A 25 0.94 11.93 3.73
C ARG A 25 0.92 13.43 3.36
N PRO A 26 0.67 13.84 2.10
CA PRO A 26 0.63 15.26 1.73
C PRO A 26 -0.46 16.07 2.45
N HIS A 27 -1.46 15.38 3.01
CA HIS A 27 -2.59 15.99 3.72
C HIS A 27 -2.40 16.02 5.24
N GLY A 28 -1.28 15.53 5.76
CA GLY A 28 -1.04 15.46 7.21
C GLY A 28 -1.96 14.48 7.95
N LEU A 29 -2.58 13.54 7.22
CA LEU A 29 -3.52 12.57 7.76
C LEU A 29 -2.85 11.22 7.99
N SER A 30 -3.34 10.50 8.99
CA SER A 30 -3.04 9.10 9.24
C SER A 30 -4.28 8.26 8.95
N TYR A 31 -4.13 6.99 8.62
CA TYR A 31 -5.28 6.06 8.54
C TYR A 31 -6.01 5.92 9.89
N LEU A 32 -5.38 6.34 11.00
CA LEU A 32 -5.96 6.41 12.34
C LEU A 32 -6.63 7.76 12.66
N SER A 33 -6.62 8.73 11.73
CA SER A 33 -7.23 10.03 11.96
C SER A 33 -8.74 9.87 12.24
N PRO A 34 -9.27 10.38 13.36
CA PRO A 34 -10.66 10.11 13.77
C PRO A 34 -11.74 10.51 12.77
N SER A 35 -11.49 11.56 11.99
CA SER A 35 -12.40 12.06 10.95
C SER A 35 -12.20 11.36 9.60
N LEU A 36 -11.26 10.43 9.47
CA LEU A 36 -10.95 9.77 8.21
C LEU A 36 -11.69 8.45 8.09
N GLN A 37 -12.58 8.36 7.11
CA GLN A 37 -13.06 7.09 6.58
C GLN A 37 -12.10 6.63 5.48
N CYS A 38 -11.35 5.58 5.74
CA CYS A 38 -10.46 4.94 4.76
C CYS A 38 -10.86 3.49 4.48
N ALA A 39 -10.69 3.06 3.23
CA ALA A 39 -10.89 1.67 2.81
C ALA A 39 -10.11 1.39 1.53
N SER A 40 -9.46 0.23 1.44
CA SER A 40 -8.94 -0.27 0.17
C SER A 40 -10.10 -0.54 -0.80
N LEU A 41 -10.02 -0.05 -2.04
CA LEU A 41 -11.04 -0.28 -3.07
C LEU A 41 -10.65 -1.42 -4.00
N ASP A 42 -9.39 -1.41 -4.43
CA ASP A 42 -8.76 -2.48 -5.19
C ASP A 42 -7.33 -2.72 -4.69
N HIS A 43 -6.68 -3.75 -5.25
CA HIS A 43 -5.25 -3.98 -5.10
C HIS A 43 -4.76 -4.91 -6.20
N ALA A 44 -3.77 -4.47 -6.97
CA ALA A 44 -3.16 -5.26 -8.03
C ALA A 44 -1.68 -5.50 -7.70
N ILE A 45 -1.24 -6.76 -7.84
CA ILE A 45 0.13 -7.20 -7.53
C ILE A 45 0.70 -7.93 -8.74
N TYR A 46 1.91 -7.55 -9.13
CA TYR A 46 2.65 -8.16 -10.22
C TYR A 46 3.99 -8.67 -9.68
N PHE A 47 4.14 -9.98 -9.57
CA PHE A 47 5.39 -10.63 -9.19
C PHE A 47 6.26 -10.86 -10.42
N HIS A 48 7.44 -10.23 -10.44
CA HIS A 48 8.33 -10.26 -11.60
C HIS A 48 9.43 -11.33 -11.48
N ARG A 49 9.81 -11.64 -10.24
CA ARG A 49 10.94 -12.53 -9.90
C ARG A 49 10.63 -13.30 -8.61
N PRO A 50 11.30 -14.44 -8.37
CA PRO A 50 11.32 -15.06 -7.04
C PRO A 50 11.79 -14.04 -5.99
N LEU A 51 11.16 -14.07 -4.82
CA LEU A 51 11.48 -13.19 -3.71
C LEU A 51 11.44 -13.96 -2.39
N ARG A 52 12.14 -13.43 -1.40
CA ARG A 52 12.17 -13.96 -0.04
C ARG A 52 11.60 -12.93 0.93
N ALA A 53 10.45 -13.24 1.51
CA ALA A 53 9.77 -12.38 2.49
C ALA A 53 10.49 -12.31 3.85
N ASP A 54 11.43 -13.21 4.11
CA ASP A 54 12.28 -13.27 5.30
C ASP A 54 13.64 -12.57 5.10
N GLU A 55 13.87 -11.97 3.93
CA GLU A 55 15.01 -11.10 3.64
C GLU A 55 14.56 -9.65 3.50
N TRP A 56 15.51 -8.72 3.64
CA TRP A 56 15.23 -7.31 3.47
C TRP A 56 14.69 -6.99 2.06
N MET A 57 13.71 -6.08 2.05
CA MET A 57 13.09 -5.58 0.84
C MET A 57 12.76 -4.09 1.03
N LEU A 58 13.17 -3.26 0.09
CA LEU A 58 12.79 -1.86 0.04
C LEU A 58 11.42 -1.76 -0.64
N TYR A 59 10.42 -1.21 0.05
CA TYR A 59 9.13 -0.88 -0.56
C TYR A 59 9.09 0.63 -0.86
N ASP A 60 9.45 0.97 -2.10
CA ASP A 60 9.40 2.33 -2.61
C ASP A 60 7.98 2.66 -3.04
N MET A 61 7.36 3.66 -2.41
CA MET A 61 5.95 3.98 -2.55
C MET A 61 5.78 5.42 -2.99
N GLU A 62 4.89 5.62 -3.97
CA GLU A 62 4.50 6.94 -4.46
C GLU A 62 2.99 7.04 -4.60
N ALA A 63 2.47 8.27 -4.57
CA ALA A 63 1.09 8.57 -4.90
C ALA A 63 1.08 9.68 -5.95
N THR A 64 0.23 9.53 -6.97
CA THR A 64 0.20 10.46 -8.12
C THR A 64 -0.97 11.44 -8.06
N VAL A 65 -2.11 10.99 -7.52
CA VAL A 65 -3.33 11.80 -7.42
C VAL A 65 -4.14 11.42 -6.20
N SER A 66 -4.63 12.44 -5.50
CA SER A 66 -5.70 12.35 -4.50
C SER A 66 -6.86 13.23 -4.97
N ALA A 67 -7.97 12.62 -5.40
CA ALA A 67 -9.11 13.33 -5.96
C ALA A 67 -10.42 12.59 -5.70
N SER A 68 -11.53 13.33 -5.58
CA SER A 68 -12.87 12.74 -5.38
C SER A 68 -12.94 11.72 -4.22
N SER A 69 -12.28 12.06 -3.10
CA SER A 69 -12.12 11.21 -1.92
C SER A 69 -11.41 9.88 -2.17
N ARG A 70 -10.53 9.79 -3.18
CA ARG A 70 -9.71 8.60 -3.44
C ARG A 70 -8.25 8.98 -3.65
N GLY A 71 -7.34 8.06 -3.37
CA GLY A 71 -5.91 8.21 -3.64
C GLY A 71 -5.39 7.03 -4.45
N LEU A 72 -4.65 7.31 -5.52
CA LEU A 72 -3.99 6.30 -6.35
C LEU A 72 -2.52 6.17 -5.95
N ASN A 73 -2.16 4.96 -5.53
CA ASN A 73 -0.86 4.63 -4.96
C ASN A 73 -0.16 3.56 -5.81
N PHE A 74 1.15 3.70 -5.91
CA PHE A 74 2.02 2.76 -6.62
C PHE A 74 3.13 2.33 -5.68
N GLY A 75 3.49 1.05 -5.75
CA GLY A 75 4.58 0.49 -4.96
C GLY A 75 5.54 -0.34 -5.80
N ARG A 76 6.82 -0.24 -5.48
CA ARG A 76 7.91 -0.97 -6.12
C ARG A 76 8.77 -1.62 -5.04
N MET A 77 8.79 -2.94 -5.04
CA MET A 77 9.52 -3.71 -4.06
C MET A 77 10.85 -4.19 -4.63
N TRP A 78 11.95 -3.81 -3.98
CA TRP A 78 13.31 -4.10 -4.40
C TRP A 78 14.02 -5.01 -3.40
N GLN A 79 14.64 -6.08 -3.88
CA GLN A 79 15.46 -6.99 -3.08
C GLN A 79 16.80 -7.17 -3.79
N ASN A 80 17.90 -6.96 -3.06
CA ASN A 80 19.26 -7.06 -3.60
C ASN A 80 19.47 -6.22 -4.89
N GLY A 81 18.88 -5.03 -4.94
CA GLY A 81 18.96 -4.11 -6.09
C GLY A 81 18.09 -4.49 -7.30
N GLN A 82 17.26 -5.54 -7.20
CA GLN A 82 16.37 -5.99 -8.27
C GLN A 82 14.91 -5.69 -7.93
N LEU A 83 14.15 -5.20 -8.92
CA LEU A 83 12.69 -5.04 -8.78
C LEU A 83 12.03 -6.43 -8.79
N VAL A 84 11.46 -6.85 -7.67
CA VAL A 84 10.87 -8.20 -7.54
C VAL A 84 9.35 -8.19 -7.61
N CYS A 85 8.70 -7.10 -7.21
CA CYS A 85 7.25 -6.97 -7.20
C CYS A 85 6.83 -5.51 -7.45
N SER A 86 5.71 -5.32 -8.14
CA SER A 86 5.05 -4.02 -8.29
C SER A 86 3.60 -4.11 -7.85
N THR A 87 3.12 -3.05 -7.20
CA THR A 87 1.76 -2.95 -6.66
C THR A 87 1.09 -1.66 -7.11
N VAL A 88 -0.24 -1.71 -7.28
CA VAL A 88 -1.08 -0.54 -7.54
C VAL A 88 -2.34 -0.67 -6.70
N GLN A 89 -2.76 0.43 -6.10
CA GLN A 89 -3.94 0.47 -5.23
C GLN A 89 -4.63 1.82 -5.29
N GLU A 90 -5.94 1.81 -5.51
CA GLU A 90 -6.83 2.92 -5.19
C GLU A 90 -7.46 2.71 -3.79
N GLY A 91 -7.37 3.74 -2.96
CA GLY A 91 -7.96 3.75 -1.62
C GLY A 91 -8.98 4.87 -1.48
N LEU A 92 -10.10 4.60 -0.81
CA LEU A 92 -11.01 5.62 -0.31
C LEU A 92 -10.30 6.43 0.78
N MET A 93 -10.34 7.75 0.66
CA MET A 93 -9.81 8.74 1.60
C MET A 93 -10.85 9.83 1.79
N ARG A 94 -11.81 9.61 2.68
CA ARG A 94 -12.95 10.51 2.88
C ARG A 94 -12.93 11.11 4.27
N LEU A 95 -12.85 12.45 4.34
CA LEU A 95 -13.09 13.16 5.59
C LEU A 95 -14.59 13.17 5.91
N ARG A 96 -14.91 12.88 7.16
CA ARG A 96 -16.24 12.94 7.75
C ARG A 96 -16.23 13.99 8.85
N GLU A 97 -17.34 14.69 9.01
CA GLU A 97 -17.58 15.46 10.22
C GLU A 97 -17.69 14.50 11.40
N ILE A 98 -16.99 14.79 12.48
CA ILE A 98 -17.16 14.07 13.74
C ILE A 98 -18.29 14.80 14.46
N GLU A 99 -19.46 14.18 14.57
CA GLU A 99 -20.50 14.69 15.45
C GLU A 99 -19.98 14.66 16.90
N THR A 100 -19.70 15.84 17.46
CA THR A 100 -19.51 15.99 18.90
C THR A 100 -20.89 15.87 19.55
N GLN A 101 -21.11 14.77 20.28
CA GLN A 101 -22.24 14.62 21.20
C GLN A 101 -22.12 15.61 22.37
#